data_AF-A0A1X1FD06-F1
#
_entry.id   AF-A0A1X1FD06-F1
#
_cell.length_a   1.000
_cell.length_b   1.000
_cell.length_c   1.000
_cell.angle_alpha   90.00
_cell.angle_beta   90.00
_cell.angle_gamma   90.00
#
_symmetry.space_group_name_H-M   'P 1'
#
loop_
_entity.id
_entity.type
_entity.pdbx_description
1 polymer ?
#
loop_
_entity_poly.entity_id
_entity_poly.type
_entity_poly.pdbx_seq_one_letter_code
_entity_poly.pdbx_strand_id
1 'polypeptide(L)'
;MRNLVNYAIKYAEFGFSVLPMAGKRPLIKFADQPPLTVEQVKQVWEKYPYANIALRTIKFFVVDIDVHENEANGFDSIKQYEHPEYFRKTLEQKTAGGGRQLLYLKRDDMTIQQNIGWLPGVDIKAHPNNYVVVAPSSNHGKLYEWLNKRPIVTASPELVKAINQEKITNYTPEDLKFSGGKTTTTHLFEQITQGLGETGGRNNALAAFIGGLLFRNVDAEIVYQLAMMANQNTPKSLSTNEFNRTFDSMVKKEIKRREDSD
;
A
#
# COMPACT_ATOMS: atom_id res chain seq x y z
N MET A 1 13.84 -30.71 -7.70
CA MET A 1 13.85 -29.61 -6.70
C MET A 1 15.19 -29.63 -5.99
N ARG A 2 15.81 -28.47 -5.75
CA ARG A 2 17.17 -28.35 -5.19
C ARG A 2 17.08 -27.99 -3.71
N ASN A 3 17.80 -28.71 -2.85
CA ASN A 3 17.93 -28.34 -1.45
C ASN A 3 18.96 -27.21 -1.30
N LEU A 4 18.56 -26.11 -0.65
CA LEU A 4 19.36 -24.89 -0.52
C LEU A 4 19.91 -24.65 0.90
N VAL A 5 19.77 -25.62 1.82
CA VAL A 5 20.09 -25.44 3.24
C VAL A 5 21.52 -24.95 3.48
N ASN A 6 22.51 -25.46 2.74
CA ASN A 6 23.90 -25.03 2.91
C ASN A 6 24.11 -23.56 2.53
N TYR A 7 23.35 -23.05 1.55
CA TYR A 7 23.38 -21.63 1.19
C TYR A 7 22.67 -20.79 2.26
N ALA A 8 21.53 -21.25 2.75
CA ALA A 8 20.79 -20.59 3.84
C ALA A 8 21.67 -20.46 5.10
N ILE A 9 22.36 -21.53 5.48
CA ILE A 9 23.33 -21.53 6.59
C ILE A 9 24.43 -20.51 6.33
N LYS A 10 25.04 -20.50 5.14
CA LYS A 10 26.11 -19.54 4.82
C LYS A 10 25.65 -18.09 4.92
N TYR A 11 24.44 -17.76 4.47
CA TYR A 11 23.91 -16.41 4.67
C TYR A 11 23.72 -16.06 6.15
N ALA A 12 23.22 -17.00 6.95
CA ALA A 12 23.07 -16.80 8.39
C ALA A 12 24.43 -16.63 9.10
N GLU A 13 25.45 -17.40 8.72
CA GLU A 13 26.84 -17.27 9.21
C GLU A 13 27.45 -15.90 8.84
N PHE A 14 27.12 -15.35 7.67
CA PHE A 14 27.48 -13.97 7.29
C PHE A 14 26.63 -12.91 8.01
N GLY A 15 25.75 -13.30 8.94
CA GLY A 15 24.99 -12.40 9.78
C GLY A 15 23.74 -11.81 9.12
N PHE A 16 23.27 -12.40 8.01
CA PHE A 16 22.00 -12.04 7.38
C PHE A 16 20.83 -12.76 8.05
N SER A 17 19.69 -12.08 8.09
CA SER A 17 18.44 -12.67 8.58
C SER A 17 17.74 -13.45 7.46
N VAL A 18 17.87 -14.77 7.49
CA VAL A 18 17.36 -15.69 6.48
C VAL A 18 15.89 -16.05 6.71
N LEU A 19 15.12 -16.17 5.63
CA LEU A 19 13.74 -16.64 5.62
C LEU A 19 13.53 -17.79 4.61
N PRO A 20 12.81 -18.86 5.00
CA PRO A 20 12.35 -19.90 4.09
C PRO A 20 11.17 -19.42 3.25
N MET A 21 11.20 -19.66 1.95
CA MET A 21 10.20 -19.13 1.01
C MET A 21 9.58 -20.24 0.15
N ALA A 22 8.26 -20.19 -0.01
CA ALA A 22 7.52 -20.88 -1.07
C ALA A 22 7.26 -19.89 -2.21
N GLY A 23 8.01 -20.02 -3.30
CA GLY A 23 8.03 -18.98 -4.34
C GLY A 23 8.55 -17.66 -3.77
N LYS A 24 7.66 -16.65 -3.67
CA LYS A 24 7.94 -15.34 -3.07
C LYS A 24 7.26 -15.11 -1.70
N ARG A 25 6.61 -16.14 -1.12
CA ARG A 25 5.89 -16.04 0.17
C ARG A 25 6.67 -16.73 1.30
N PRO A 26 6.83 -16.11 2.48
CA PRO A 26 7.50 -16.73 3.63
C PRO A 26 6.72 -17.94 4.14
N LEU A 27 7.44 -18.99 4.52
CA LEU A 27 6.89 -20.22 5.12
C LEU A 27 6.70 -20.11 6.63
N ILE A 28 7.20 -19.04 7.24
CA ILE A 28 7.14 -18.78 8.69
C ILE A 28 6.70 -17.34 8.95
N LYS A 29 6.13 -17.10 10.14
CA LYS A 29 5.96 -15.73 10.65
C LYS A 29 7.33 -15.18 11.05
N PHE A 30 7.61 -13.95 10.66
CA PHE A 30 8.92 -13.33 10.89
C PHE A 30 8.87 -11.84 11.24
N ALA A 31 7.74 -11.18 10.96
CA ALA A 31 7.57 -9.76 11.27
C ALA A 31 7.78 -9.54 12.77
N ASP A 32 8.60 -8.55 13.10
CA ASP A 32 8.92 -8.16 14.48
C ASP A 32 9.55 -9.28 15.33
N GLN A 33 10.06 -10.34 14.68
CA GLN A 33 10.82 -11.41 15.30
C GLN A 33 12.33 -11.21 15.10
N PRO A 34 13.19 -11.72 16.00
CA PRO A 34 14.63 -11.73 15.77
C PRO A 34 15.01 -12.58 14.55
N PRO A 35 16.20 -12.35 13.95
CA PRO A 35 16.76 -13.25 12.94
C PRO A 35 16.91 -14.69 13.46
N LEU A 36 16.72 -15.67 12.57
CA LEU A 36 16.95 -17.07 12.92
C LEU A 36 18.44 -17.33 13.19
N THR A 37 18.74 -18.16 14.18
CA THR A 37 20.09 -18.72 14.37
C THR A 37 20.39 -19.78 13.30
N VAL A 38 21.67 -20.16 13.17
CA VAL A 38 22.10 -21.21 12.23
C VAL A 38 21.38 -22.54 12.51
N GLU A 39 21.20 -22.89 13.78
CA GLU A 39 20.49 -24.10 14.22
C GLU A 39 19.01 -24.04 13.84
N GLN A 40 18.36 -22.89 14.03
CA GLN A 40 16.97 -22.70 13.62
C GLN A 40 16.82 -22.77 12.10
N VAL A 41 17.76 -22.22 11.33
CA VAL A 41 17.77 -22.35 9.87
C VAL A 41 17.86 -23.82 9.45
N LYS A 42 18.71 -24.64 10.10
CA LYS A 42 18.79 -26.09 9.84
C LYS A 42 17.44 -26.78 10.07
N GLN A 43 16.83 -26.57 11.24
CA GLN A 43 15.53 -27.15 11.60
C GLN A 43 14.41 -26.76 10.63
N VAL A 44 14.40 -25.50 10.21
CA VAL A 44 13.43 -24.99 9.24
C VAL A 44 13.58 -25.69 7.88
N TRP A 45 14.81 -25.91 7.40
CA TRP A 45 15.06 -26.60 6.14
C TRP A 45 14.92 -28.12 6.23
N GLU A 46 14.98 -28.73 7.42
CA GLU A 46 14.54 -30.12 7.61
C GLU A 46 13.03 -30.25 7.35
N LYS A 47 12.24 -29.28 7.82
CA LYS A 47 10.79 -29.22 7.59
C LYS A 47 10.43 -28.81 6.15
N TYR A 48 11.22 -27.92 5.54
CA TYR A 48 10.99 -27.38 4.20
C TYR A 48 12.24 -27.53 3.32
N PRO A 49 12.60 -28.76 2.90
CA PRO A 49 13.88 -29.05 2.25
C PRO A 49 14.10 -28.36 0.91
N TYR A 50 13.04 -27.86 0.28
CA TYR A 50 13.08 -27.20 -1.02
C TYR A 50 12.71 -25.71 -0.95
N ALA A 51 12.71 -25.13 0.26
CA ALA A 51 12.45 -23.70 0.43
C ALA A 51 13.50 -22.86 -0.32
N ASN A 52 13.01 -21.85 -1.03
CA ASN A 52 13.82 -20.73 -1.50
C ASN A 52 14.33 -19.91 -0.30
N ILE A 53 15.31 -19.07 -0.56
CA ILE A 53 15.97 -18.23 0.45
C ILE A 53 15.59 -16.77 0.18
N ALA A 54 15.08 -16.09 1.20
CA ALA A 54 15.04 -14.63 1.23
C ALA A 54 15.88 -14.09 2.39
N LEU A 55 16.34 -12.85 2.26
CA LEU A 55 17.05 -12.11 3.30
C LEU A 55 16.22 -10.89 3.69
N ARG A 56 15.98 -10.70 4.99
CA ARG A 56 15.33 -9.48 5.48
C ARG A 56 16.26 -8.29 5.38
N THR A 57 15.70 -7.14 5.00
CA THR A 57 16.42 -5.87 4.84
C THR A 57 16.64 -5.15 6.18
N ILE A 58 17.25 -5.86 7.13
CA ILE A 58 17.56 -5.33 8.47
C ILE A 58 18.83 -4.50 8.41
N LYS A 59 19.98 -5.13 8.12
CA LYS A 59 21.32 -4.51 8.07
C LYS A 59 21.68 -3.90 6.71
N PHE A 60 20.86 -4.14 5.70
CA PHE A 60 21.06 -3.68 4.34
C PHE A 60 19.72 -3.24 3.76
N PHE A 61 19.76 -2.44 2.70
CA PHE A 61 18.61 -2.13 1.86
C PHE A 61 18.92 -2.51 0.41
N VAL A 62 17.87 -2.55 -0.40
CA VAL A 62 17.96 -2.93 -1.81
C VAL A 62 17.34 -1.85 -2.68
N VAL A 63 18.07 -1.45 -3.71
CA VAL A 63 17.49 -0.81 -4.89
C VAL A 63 17.04 -1.93 -5.82
N ASP A 64 15.73 -2.15 -5.92
CA ASP A 64 15.11 -3.20 -6.73
C ASP A 64 14.63 -2.59 -8.05
N ILE A 65 15.31 -2.94 -9.14
CA ILE A 65 15.06 -2.45 -10.48
C ILE A 65 14.25 -3.51 -11.21
N ASP A 66 12.97 -3.24 -11.43
CA ASP A 66 12.07 -4.16 -12.10
C ASP A 66 11.98 -3.90 -13.60
N VAL A 67 11.63 -4.97 -14.34
CA VAL A 67 11.34 -4.92 -15.77
C VAL A 67 9.87 -5.25 -15.96
N HIS A 68 9.15 -4.36 -16.63
CA HIS A 68 7.76 -4.56 -16.99
C HIS A 68 7.60 -4.35 -18.50
N GLU A 69 6.85 -5.23 -19.17
CA GLU A 69 6.56 -5.08 -20.61
C GLU A 69 5.50 -3.99 -20.88
N ASN A 70 4.63 -3.71 -19.90
CA ASN A 70 3.48 -2.80 -20.03
C ASN A 70 3.53 -1.59 -19.09
N GLU A 71 4.61 -1.42 -18.32
CA GLU A 71 4.80 -0.31 -17.38
C GLU A 71 6.21 0.28 -17.58
N ALA A 72 6.53 1.35 -16.86
CA ALA A 72 7.85 1.96 -16.94
C ALA A 72 8.97 0.98 -16.53
N ASN A 73 9.99 0.85 -17.38
CA ASN A 73 11.12 -0.04 -17.17
C ASN A 73 12.16 0.61 -16.25
N GLY A 74 12.46 -0.03 -15.11
CA GLY A 74 13.39 0.51 -14.12
C GLY A 74 14.81 0.73 -14.64
N PHE A 75 15.25 -0.05 -15.64
CA PHE A 75 16.57 0.17 -16.25
C PHE A 75 16.65 1.50 -17.00
N ASP A 76 15.56 1.92 -17.65
CA ASP A 76 15.51 3.20 -18.34
C ASP A 76 15.51 4.34 -17.32
N SER A 77 14.76 4.20 -16.22
CA SER A 77 14.75 5.16 -15.11
C SER A 77 16.14 5.33 -14.48
N ILE A 78 16.87 4.24 -14.24
CA ILE A 78 18.24 4.31 -13.71
C ILE A 78 19.20 4.94 -14.72
N LYS A 79 19.03 4.67 -16.02
CA LYS A 79 19.87 5.24 -17.08
C LYS A 79 19.63 6.75 -17.26
N GLN A 80 18.41 7.20 -17.06
CA GLN A 80 18.01 8.61 -17.16
C GLN A 80 18.21 9.40 -15.86
N TYR A 81 18.52 8.72 -14.76
CA TYR A 81 18.76 9.38 -13.48
C TYR A 81 19.97 10.31 -13.59
N GLU A 82 19.78 11.58 -13.23
CA GLU A 82 20.77 12.65 -13.46
C GLU A 82 22.09 12.43 -12.71
N HIS A 83 22.08 11.59 -11.68
CA HIS A 83 23.22 11.34 -10.78
C HIS A 83 23.60 9.85 -10.72
N PRO A 84 24.06 9.23 -11.83
CA PRO A 84 24.48 7.84 -11.84
C PRO A 84 25.62 7.55 -10.86
N GLU A 85 26.43 8.54 -10.53
CA GLU A 85 27.52 8.48 -9.54
C GLU A 85 27.06 8.19 -8.12
N TYR A 86 25.78 8.43 -7.80
CA TYR A 86 25.22 8.11 -6.48
C TYR A 86 25.17 6.59 -6.26
N PHE A 87 25.02 5.78 -7.32
CA PHE A 87 24.97 4.33 -7.27
C PHE A 87 26.37 3.72 -7.25
N ARG A 88 26.99 3.70 -6.06
CA ARG A 88 28.28 3.01 -5.87
C ARG A 88 28.17 1.54 -6.30
N LYS A 89 29.19 1.04 -7.02
CA LYS A 89 29.25 -0.36 -7.43
C LYS A 89 29.25 -1.27 -6.21
N THR A 90 28.29 -2.18 -6.16
CA THR A 90 28.04 -3.06 -4.99
C THR A 90 27.72 -4.49 -5.46
N LEU A 91 27.39 -5.38 -4.53
CA LEU A 91 26.89 -6.71 -4.87
C LEU A 91 25.54 -6.59 -5.61
N GLU A 92 25.45 -7.23 -6.77
CA GLU A 92 24.27 -7.19 -7.64
C GLU A 92 23.75 -8.60 -7.89
N GLN A 93 22.43 -8.77 -7.91
CA GLN A 93 21.80 -9.97 -8.45
C GLN A 93 20.79 -9.66 -9.55
N LYS A 94 20.64 -10.60 -10.46
CA LYS A 94 19.53 -10.68 -11.40
C LYS A 94 18.36 -11.37 -10.71
N THR A 95 17.16 -10.82 -10.85
CA THR A 95 15.94 -11.44 -10.33
C THR A 95 15.39 -12.45 -11.33
N ALA A 96 14.61 -13.42 -10.84
CA ALA A 96 13.92 -14.38 -11.72
C ALA A 96 12.95 -13.72 -12.72
N GLY A 97 12.54 -12.47 -12.47
CA GLY A 97 11.71 -11.67 -13.38
C GLY A 97 12.49 -10.94 -14.48
N GLY A 98 13.83 -10.99 -14.45
CA GLY A 98 14.69 -10.25 -15.40
C GLY A 98 15.16 -8.88 -14.90
N GLY A 99 14.69 -8.44 -13.73
CA GLY A 99 15.15 -7.24 -13.04
C GLY A 99 16.52 -7.40 -12.39
N ARG A 100 16.93 -6.38 -11.64
CA ARG A 100 18.23 -6.31 -10.96
C ARG A 100 18.10 -5.70 -9.56
N GLN A 101 18.81 -6.29 -8.60
CA GLN A 101 18.87 -5.80 -7.23
C GLN A 101 20.29 -5.39 -6.87
N LEU A 102 20.44 -4.15 -6.40
CA LEU A 102 21.69 -3.62 -5.85
C LEU A 102 21.57 -3.58 -4.33
N LEU A 103 22.48 -4.25 -3.63
CA LEU A 103 22.44 -4.34 -2.18
C LEU A 103 23.38 -3.31 -1.55
N TYR A 104 22.92 -2.56 -0.54
CA TYR A 104 23.74 -1.59 0.18
C TYR A 104 23.63 -1.78 1.69
N LEU A 105 24.76 -1.75 2.40
CA LEU A 105 24.77 -1.81 3.86
C LEU A 105 24.16 -0.54 4.46
N LYS A 106 23.35 -0.72 5.51
CA LYS A 106 22.94 0.37 6.38
C LYS A 106 24.05 0.66 7.37
N ARG A 107 24.28 1.94 7.63
CA ARG A 107 25.13 2.43 8.72
C ARG A 107 24.25 2.84 9.89
N ASP A 108 24.81 2.84 11.09
CA ASP A 108 24.07 3.24 12.30
C ASP A 108 23.72 4.74 12.29
N ASP A 109 24.46 5.54 11.52
CA ASP A 109 24.25 6.98 11.34
C ASP A 109 23.31 7.33 10.17
N MET A 110 22.77 6.34 9.45
CA MET A 110 21.80 6.59 8.37
C MET A 110 20.41 6.10 8.73
N THR A 111 19.43 6.94 8.44
CA THR A 111 18.04 6.51 8.28
C THR A 111 17.79 6.31 6.80
N ILE A 112 17.19 5.18 6.40
CA ILE A 112 16.81 4.92 5.02
C ILE A 112 15.35 4.49 4.97
N GLN A 113 14.54 5.26 4.25
CA GLN A 113 13.11 4.99 4.14
C GLN A 113 12.84 3.89 3.11
N GLN A 114 11.81 3.09 3.40
CA GLN A 114 11.17 2.27 2.39
C GLN A 114 10.46 3.20 1.39
N ASN A 115 10.72 3.05 0.09
CA ASN A 115 10.13 3.91 -0.94
C ASN A 115 9.76 3.06 -2.17
N ILE A 116 8.48 2.68 -2.26
CA ILE A 116 7.95 1.91 -3.40
C ILE A 116 7.64 2.89 -4.54
N GLY A 117 8.15 2.63 -5.73
CA GLY A 117 8.08 3.57 -6.86
C GLY A 117 8.95 4.82 -6.67
N TRP A 118 10.13 4.67 -6.04
CA TRP A 118 11.10 5.77 -5.87
C TRP A 118 11.51 6.35 -7.23
N LEU A 119 11.70 5.52 -8.24
CA LEU A 119 11.65 5.92 -9.65
C LEU A 119 10.64 5.01 -10.36
N PRO A 120 10.12 5.38 -11.54
CA PRO A 120 9.27 4.47 -12.31
C PRO A 120 9.99 3.12 -12.53
N GLY A 121 9.39 2.02 -12.06
CA GLY A 121 10.01 0.68 -12.12
C GLY A 121 11.19 0.44 -11.16
N VAL A 122 11.41 1.32 -10.16
CA VAL A 122 12.48 1.16 -9.16
C VAL A 122 11.93 1.35 -7.75
N ASP A 123 12.10 0.32 -6.94
CA ASP A 123 11.72 0.30 -5.53
C ASP A 123 12.93 0.39 -4.61
N ILE A 124 12.74 0.98 -3.43
CA ILE A 124 13.65 0.89 -2.30
C ILE A 124 13.05 -0.01 -1.23
N LYS A 125 13.72 -1.16 -1.01
CA LYS A 125 13.38 -2.11 0.06
C LYS A 125 14.32 -1.93 1.24
N ALA A 126 13.84 -1.27 2.28
CA ALA A 126 14.65 -0.85 3.42
C ALA A 126 14.03 -1.19 4.79
N HIS A 127 12.77 -1.60 4.88
CA HIS A 127 12.13 -1.87 6.17
C HIS A 127 12.63 -3.19 6.82
N PRO A 128 12.78 -3.30 8.16
CA PRO A 128 13.21 -4.54 8.82
C PRO A 128 12.28 -5.76 8.59
N ASN A 129 10.99 -5.50 8.32
CA ASN A 129 10.00 -6.53 7.96
C ASN A 129 9.84 -6.73 6.45
N ASN A 130 10.66 -6.08 5.63
CA ASN A 130 10.74 -6.35 4.21
C ASN A 130 11.89 -7.33 3.92
N TYR A 131 11.85 -7.99 2.76
CA TYR A 131 12.80 -9.02 2.38
C TYR A 131 12.97 -9.08 0.86
N VAL A 132 14.09 -9.67 0.43
CA VAL A 132 14.35 -9.99 -0.98
C VAL A 132 14.71 -11.46 -1.13
N VAL A 133 14.16 -12.13 -2.15
CA VAL A 133 14.59 -13.48 -2.52
C VAL A 133 15.97 -13.40 -3.16
N VAL A 134 16.89 -14.27 -2.78
CA VAL A 134 18.29 -14.22 -3.22
C VAL A 134 18.72 -15.49 -3.94
N ALA A 135 19.77 -15.38 -4.75
CA ALA A 135 20.44 -16.53 -5.35
C ALA A 135 20.88 -17.55 -4.27
N PRO A 136 20.82 -18.86 -4.55
CA PRO A 136 20.46 -19.49 -5.83
C PRO A 136 18.99 -19.94 -5.90
N SER A 137 18.06 -19.20 -5.29
CA SER A 137 16.62 -19.47 -5.34
C SER A 137 16.06 -19.45 -6.77
N SER A 138 14.86 -20.01 -6.96
CA SER A 138 14.18 -20.04 -8.28
C SER A 138 12.71 -19.64 -8.19
N ASN A 139 12.16 -19.09 -9.26
CA ASN A 139 10.72 -18.82 -9.37
C ASN A 139 10.25 -19.16 -10.78
N HIS A 140 9.25 -20.05 -10.90
CA HIS A 140 8.75 -20.56 -12.18
C HIS A 140 9.86 -21.02 -13.15
N GLY A 141 10.84 -21.77 -12.63
CA GLY A 141 11.97 -22.29 -13.42
C GLY A 141 13.08 -21.28 -13.73
N LYS A 142 12.89 -19.99 -13.44
CA LYS A 142 13.92 -18.95 -13.62
C LYS A 142 14.69 -18.74 -12.32
N LEU A 143 16.00 -18.54 -12.41
CA LEU A 143 16.89 -18.42 -11.25
C LEU A 143 17.10 -16.96 -10.83
N TYR A 144 17.35 -16.77 -9.53
CA TYR A 144 18.06 -15.61 -9.02
C TYR A 144 19.56 -15.89 -9.11
N GLU A 145 20.32 -14.93 -9.61
CA GLU A 145 21.75 -15.12 -9.92
C GLU A 145 22.58 -13.92 -9.48
N TRP A 146 23.63 -14.14 -8.68
CA TRP A 146 24.62 -13.10 -8.39
C TRP A 146 25.36 -12.73 -9.68
N LEU A 147 25.27 -11.46 -10.08
CA LEU A 147 25.89 -10.94 -11.31
C LEU A 147 27.37 -10.62 -11.13
N ASN A 148 27.81 -10.45 -9.89
CA ASN A 148 29.20 -10.15 -9.56
C ASN A 148 29.56 -10.75 -8.18
N LYS A 149 30.84 -10.64 -7.81
CA LYS A 149 31.37 -11.07 -6.50
C LYS A 149 31.86 -9.89 -5.65
N ARG A 150 31.33 -8.68 -5.89
CA ARG A 150 31.72 -7.48 -5.14
C ARG A 150 31.22 -7.59 -3.69
N PRO A 151 31.90 -6.98 -2.72
CA PRO A 151 31.31 -6.83 -1.39
C PRO A 151 30.05 -5.95 -1.46
N ILE A 152 29.16 -6.12 -0.49
CA ILE A 152 28.10 -5.14 -0.24
C ILE A 152 28.76 -3.91 0.36
N VAL A 153 28.63 -2.75 -0.29
CA VAL A 153 29.18 -1.48 0.20
C VAL A 153 28.10 -0.63 0.86
N THR A 154 28.50 0.36 1.66
CA THR A 154 27.58 1.39 2.13
C THR A 154 27.21 2.32 0.99
N ALA A 155 25.94 2.72 0.91
CA ALA A 155 25.46 3.70 -0.06
C ALA A 155 26.20 5.05 0.07
N SER A 156 26.18 5.85 -0.99
CA SER A 156 26.63 7.23 -0.93
C SER A 156 25.66 8.06 -0.07
N PRO A 157 26.15 9.06 0.70
CA PRO A 157 25.28 9.98 1.42
C PRO A 157 24.23 10.65 0.52
N GLU A 158 24.62 10.93 -0.73
CA GLU A 158 23.78 11.57 -1.74
C GLU A 158 22.63 10.64 -2.18
N LEU A 159 22.88 9.34 -2.38
CA LEU A 159 21.83 8.36 -2.66
C LEU A 159 20.85 8.25 -1.50
N VAL A 160 21.35 8.18 -0.26
CA VAL A 160 20.48 8.13 0.93
C VAL A 160 19.61 9.37 1.02
N LYS A 161 20.19 10.55 0.79
CA LYS A 161 19.44 11.81 0.75
C LYS A 161 18.38 11.80 -0.35
N ALA A 162 18.70 11.36 -1.56
CA ALA A 162 17.76 11.31 -2.68
C ALA A 162 16.61 10.31 -2.46
N ILE A 163 16.85 9.21 -1.75
CA ILE A 163 15.79 8.23 -1.40
C ILE A 163 14.85 8.77 -0.34
N ASN A 164 15.40 9.45 0.67
CA ASN A 164 14.63 9.98 1.80
C ASN A 164 13.95 11.32 1.51
N GLN A 165 14.26 11.97 0.38
CA GLN A 165 13.52 13.13 -0.06
C GLN A 165 12.07 12.71 -0.28
N GLU A 166 11.18 13.25 0.53
CA GLU A 166 9.74 13.13 0.28
C GLU A 166 9.49 13.67 -1.12
N LYS A 167 9.02 12.80 -2.03
CA LYS A 167 8.40 13.29 -3.25
C LYS A 167 7.21 14.11 -2.77
N ILE A 168 7.24 15.41 -3.02
CA ILE A 168 6.02 16.21 -3.05
C ILE A 168 5.21 15.65 -4.21
N THR A 169 4.42 14.61 -3.94
CA THR A 169 3.41 14.16 -4.87
C THR A 169 2.34 15.22 -4.82
N ASN A 170 2.29 16.07 -5.85
CA ASN A 170 1.14 16.94 -6.08
C ASN A 170 -0.04 16.03 -6.41
N TYR A 171 -0.66 15.46 -5.39
CA TYR A 171 -1.96 14.81 -5.50
C TYR A 171 -2.98 15.89 -5.80
N THR A 172 -3.84 15.65 -6.79
CA THR A 172 -5.08 16.40 -6.91
C THR A 172 -6.25 15.48 -6.58
N PRO A 173 -7.32 15.96 -5.92
CA PRO A 173 -8.52 15.15 -5.63
C PRO A 173 -9.09 14.36 -6.83
N GLU A 174 -8.82 14.83 -8.04
CA GLU A 174 -9.22 14.23 -9.31
C GLU A 174 -8.46 12.93 -9.67
N ASP A 175 -7.31 12.67 -9.05
CA ASP A 175 -6.54 11.43 -9.24
C ASP A 175 -7.23 10.20 -8.62
N LEU A 176 -8.24 10.42 -7.75
CA LEU A 176 -8.98 9.37 -7.08
C LEU A 176 -9.92 8.62 -8.05
N LYS A 177 -9.48 7.44 -8.50
CA LYS A 177 -10.29 6.53 -9.33
C LYS A 177 -11.13 5.57 -8.48
N PHE A 178 -12.44 5.61 -8.66
CA PHE A 178 -13.37 4.66 -8.00
C PHE A 178 -13.61 3.43 -8.89
N SER A 179 -13.44 2.22 -8.34
CA SER A 179 -13.67 0.95 -9.04
C SER A 179 -14.99 0.24 -8.68
N GLY A 180 -15.76 0.79 -7.74
CA GLY A 180 -17.04 0.25 -7.28
C GLY A 180 -18.25 1.12 -7.65
N GLY A 181 -19.44 0.52 -7.72
CA GLY A 181 -20.69 1.23 -7.93
C GLY A 181 -21.09 2.08 -6.71
N LYS A 182 -21.89 3.13 -6.94
CA LYS A 182 -22.43 3.97 -5.86
C LYS A 182 -23.50 3.22 -5.08
N THR A 183 -23.48 3.35 -3.75
CA THR A 183 -24.49 2.78 -2.86
C THR A 183 -25.52 3.86 -2.46
N THR A 184 -26.65 3.47 -1.88
CA THR A 184 -27.60 4.43 -1.29
C THR A 184 -26.92 5.35 -0.27
N THR A 185 -25.99 4.84 0.54
CA THR A 185 -25.25 5.65 1.50
C THR A 185 -24.30 6.64 0.79
N THR A 186 -23.68 6.23 -0.31
CA THR A 186 -22.89 7.13 -1.17
C THR A 186 -23.74 8.30 -1.66
N HIS A 187 -24.95 8.01 -2.18
CA HIS A 187 -25.85 9.05 -2.66
C HIS A 187 -26.30 10.00 -1.56
N LEU A 188 -26.56 9.51 -0.34
CA LEU A 188 -26.87 10.40 0.80
C LEU A 188 -25.72 11.40 1.05
N PHE A 189 -24.47 10.95 1.08
CA PHE A 189 -23.35 11.87 1.27
C PHE A 189 -23.23 12.91 0.14
N GLU A 190 -23.38 12.47 -1.11
CA GLU A 190 -23.31 13.37 -2.27
C GLU A 190 -24.46 14.38 -2.29
N GLN A 191 -25.67 14.00 -1.86
CA GLN A 191 -26.84 14.88 -1.79
C GLN A 191 -26.66 16.06 -0.83
N ILE A 192 -25.81 15.93 0.20
CA ILE A 192 -25.48 17.07 1.07
C ILE A 192 -24.87 18.21 0.25
N THR A 193 -23.99 17.88 -0.70
CA THR A 193 -23.26 18.85 -1.53
C THR A 193 -23.98 19.19 -2.83
N GLN A 194 -24.67 18.23 -3.44
CA GLN A 194 -25.34 18.38 -4.73
C GLN A 194 -26.77 18.92 -4.59
N GLY A 195 -27.30 18.92 -3.37
CA GLY A 195 -28.65 19.36 -3.06
C GLY A 195 -29.74 18.37 -3.46
N LEU A 196 -30.97 18.87 -3.54
CA LEU A 196 -32.21 18.09 -3.64
C LEU A 196 -32.75 17.98 -5.08
N GLY A 197 -31.93 18.32 -6.08
CA GLY A 197 -32.24 18.26 -7.51
C GLY A 197 -32.91 19.53 -8.07
N GLU A 198 -33.07 19.55 -9.39
CA GLU A 198 -33.67 20.68 -10.14
C GLU A 198 -35.21 20.63 -10.11
N THR A 199 -35.84 21.79 -10.28
CA THR A 199 -37.26 22.08 -9.96
C THR A 199 -38.29 20.98 -10.24
N GLY A 200 -39.12 20.72 -9.23
CA GLY A 200 -40.18 19.70 -9.25
C GLY A 200 -39.71 18.41 -8.57
N GLY A 201 -40.28 18.05 -7.41
CA GLY A 201 -39.90 16.84 -6.66
C GLY A 201 -38.93 17.05 -5.48
N ARG A 202 -38.43 18.26 -5.24
CA ARG A 202 -37.53 18.60 -4.10
C ARG A 202 -38.07 18.17 -2.72
N ASN A 203 -39.39 18.30 -2.48
CA ASN A 203 -40.01 17.81 -1.24
C ASN A 203 -39.90 16.29 -1.09
N ASN A 204 -40.05 15.55 -2.19
CA ASN A 204 -39.90 14.09 -2.19
C ASN A 204 -38.42 13.70 -2.01
N ALA A 205 -37.50 14.43 -2.64
CA ALA A 205 -36.07 14.24 -2.47
C ALA A 205 -35.63 14.51 -1.01
N LEU A 206 -36.15 15.59 -0.40
CA LEU A 206 -35.93 15.91 1.01
C LEU A 206 -36.48 14.83 1.92
N ALA A 207 -37.71 14.36 1.68
CA ALA A 207 -38.32 13.30 2.46
C ALA A 207 -37.53 11.98 2.37
N ALA A 208 -37.08 11.61 1.17
CA ALA A 208 -36.26 10.43 0.95
C ALA A 208 -34.88 10.55 1.62
N PHE A 209 -34.28 11.74 1.57
CA PHE A 209 -33.00 12.04 2.20
C PHE A 209 -33.10 11.91 3.73
N ILE A 210 -34.07 12.59 4.35
CA ILE A 210 -34.32 12.55 5.79
C ILE A 210 -34.64 11.11 6.25
N GLY A 211 -35.55 10.43 5.55
CA GLY A 211 -35.90 9.04 5.85
C GLY A 211 -34.70 8.09 5.73
N GLY A 212 -33.84 8.30 4.73
CA GLY A 212 -32.64 7.50 4.52
C GLY A 212 -31.61 7.65 5.65
N LEU A 213 -31.48 8.85 6.22
CA LEU A 213 -30.60 9.11 7.36
C LEU A 213 -31.20 8.55 8.67
N LEU A 214 -32.49 8.78 8.92
CA LEU A 214 -33.18 8.27 10.11
C LEU A 214 -33.19 6.74 10.16
N PHE A 215 -33.41 6.07 9.01
CA PHE A 215 -33.33 4.61 8.90
C PHE A 215 -31.95 4.06 9.28
N ARG A 216 -30.90 4.86 9.12
CA ARG A 216 -29.51 4.54 9.50
C ARG A 216 -29.16 4.98 10.93
N ASN A 217 -30.16 5.35 11.74
CA ASN A 217 -30.00 5.79 13.13
C ASN A 217 -29.18 7.08 13.31
N VAL A 218 -29.19 7.98 12.32
CA VAL A 218 -28.66 9.33 12.52
C VAL A 218 -29.63 10.10 13.42
N ASP A 219 -29.10 10.77 14.45
CA ASP A 219 -29.87 11.58 15.39
C ASP A 219 -30.68 12.66 14.65
N ALA A 220 -31.93 12.87 15.06
CA ALA A 220 -32.85 13.81 14.40
C ALA A 220 -32.27 15.23 14.30
N GLU A 221 -31.54 15.70 15.31
CA GLU A 221 -30.88 17.02 15.28
C GLU A 221 -29.80 17.05 14.18
N ILE A 222 -28.98 16.01 14.09
CA ILE A 222 -27.96 15.90 13.04
C ILE A 222 -28.63 15.79 11.66
N VAL A 223 -29.73 15.04 11.54
CA VAL A 223 -30.51 14.95 10.30
C VAL A 223 -31.04 16.31 9.87
N TYR A 224 -31.51 17.14 10.81
CA TYR A 224 -31.97 18.50 10.53
C TYR A 224 -30.84 19.34 9.91
N GLN A 225 -29.65 19.33 10.52
CA GLN A 225 -28.50 20.08 10.03
C GLN A 225 -28.06 19.62 8.63
N LEU A 226 -27.96 18.30 8.41
CA LEU A 226 -27.57 17.73 7.12
C LEU A 226 -28.61 18.04 6.03
N ALA A 227 -29.89 17.95 6.36
CA ALA A 227 -30.98 18.28 5.44
C ALA A 227 -31.00 19.77 5.11
N MET A 228 -30.70 20.64 6.09
CA MET A 228 -30.58 22.08 5.87
C MET A 228 -29.43 22.41 4.92
N MET A 229 -28.26 21.78 5.11
CA MET A 229 -27.11 21.93 4.20
C MET A 229 -27.46 21.50 2.77
N ALA A 230 -28.11 20.34 2.61
CA ALA A 230 -28.58 19.88 1.30
C ALA A 230 -29.57 20.87 0.67
N ASN A 231 -30.51 21.41 1.45
CA ASN A 231 -31.48 22.39 0.96
C ASN A 231 -30.80 23.71 0.55
N GLN A 232 -29.83 24.20 1.31
CA GLN A 232 -29.05 25.41 0.99
C GLN A 232 -28.21 25.25 -0.28
N ASN A 233 -27.68 24.06 -0.52
CA ASN A 233 -26.95 23.72 -1.74
C ASN A 233 -27.86 23.45 -2.95
N THR A 234 -29.18 23.61 -2.81
CA THR A 234 -30.14 23.43 -3.91
C THR A 234 -30.40 24.76 -4.62
N PRO A 235 -30.17 24.89 -5.95
CA PRO A 235 -30.28 26.17 -6.68
C PRO A 235 -31.63 26.91 -6.55
N LYS A 236 -32.72 26.17 -6.33
CA LYS A 236 -34.00 26.71 -5.86
C LYS A 236 -34.39 25.95 -4.61
N SER A 237 -33.88 26.37 -3.46
CA SER A 237 -34.16 25.73 -2.18
C SER A 237 -35.64 25.80 -1.82
N LEU A 238 -36.08 24.89 -0.95
CA LEU A 238 -37.39 24.96 -0.31
C LEU A 238 -37.41 26.13 0.69
N SER A 239 -38.57 26.75 0.86
CA SER A 239 -38.77 27.73 1.93
C SER A 239 -38.64 27.06 3.31
N THR A 240 -38.28 27.82 4.34
CA THR A 240 -38.16 27.31 5.71
C THR A 240 -39.43 26.58 6.19
N ASN A 241 -40.61 27.10 5.82
CA ASN A 241 -41.89 26.48 6.17
C ASN A 241 -42.10 25.14 5.47
N GLU A 242 -41.79 25.04 4.18
CA GLU A 242 -41.91 23.78 3.43
C GLU A 242 -40.89 22.73 3.89
N PHE A 243 -39.67 23.18 4.19
CA PHE A 243 -38.60 22.35 4.75
C PHE A 243 -39.01 21.77 6.10
N ASN A 244 -39.36 22.63 7.07
CA ASN A 244 -39.74 22.21 8.43
C ASN A 244 -40.95 21.27 8.40
N ARG A 245 -41.96 21.58 7.58
CA ARG A 245 -43.13 20.70 7.43
C ARG A 245 -42.74 19.30 6.93
N THR A 246 -41.81 19.22 5.98
CA THR A 246 -41.32 17.93 5.46
C THR A 246 -40.51 17.19 6.52
N PHE A 247 -39.64 17.90 7.23
CA PHE A 247 -38.83 17.34 8.31
C PHE A 247 -39.69 16.76 9.44
N ASP A 248 -40.62 17.55 9.98
CA ASP A 248 -41.51 17.13 11.05
C ASP A 248 -42.35 15.91 10.66
N SER A 249 -42.83 15.87 9.41
CA SER A 249 -43.59 14.74 8.87
C SER A 249 -42.76 13.46 8.87
N MET A 250 -41.50 13.52 8.43
CA MET A 250 -40.62 12.36 8.38
C MET A 250 -40.17 11.88 9.76
N VAL A 251 -39.88 12.79 10.68
CA VAL A 251 -39.54 12.44 12.07
C VAL A 251 -40.72 11.76 12.76
N LYS A 252 -41.94 12.32 12.65
CA LYS A 252 -43.16 11.69 13.20
C LYS A 252 -43.40 10.30 12.63
N LYS A 253 -43.18 10.13 11.32
CA LYS A 253 -43.32 8.82 10.65
C LYS A 253 -42.30 7.81 11.16
N GLU A 254 -41.05 8.23 11.40
CA GLU A 254 -40.01 7.36 11.94
C GLU A 254 -40.27 6.97 13.40
N ILE A 255 -40.72 7.90 14.24
CA ILE A 255 -41.11 7.61 15.63
C ILE A 255 -42.16 6.49 15.65
N LYS A 256 -43.25 6.68 14.88
CA LYS A 256 -44.31 5.67 14.77
C LYS A 256 -43.78 4.32 14.27
N ARG A 257 -42.92 4.32 13.25
CA ARG A 257 -42.32 3.07 12.71
C ARG A 257 -41.56 2.30 13.78
N ARG A 258 -40.85 3.00 14.67
CA ARG A 258 -40.08 2.39 15.76
C ARG A 258 -41.01 1.87 16.85
N GLU A 259 -42.02 2.65 17.26
CA GLU A 259 -43.05 2.21 18.20
C GLU A 259 -43.81 0.96 17.71
N ASP A 260 -44.07 0.85 16.41
CA ASP A 260 -44.72 -0.32 15.79
C ASP A 260 -43.77 -1.54 15.61
N SER A 261 -42.46 -1.37 15.81
CA SER A 261 -41.43 -2.41 15.63
C SER A 261 -40.88 -2.99 16.94
N ASP A 262 -41.24 -2.38 18.08
CA ASP A 262 -40.94 -2.84 19.44
C ASP A 262 -42.08 -3.71 20.00
#